data_AF-A0A3N5WM07-F1
#
_entry.id   AF-A0A3N5WM07-F1
#
_cell.length_a   1.000
_cell.length_b   1.000
_cell.length_c   1.000
_cell.angle_alpha   90.00
_cell.angle_beta   90.00
_cell.angle_gamma   90.00
#
_symmetry.space_group_name_H-M   'P 1'
#
loop_
_entity.id
_entity.type
_entity.pdbx_description
1 polymer ?
#
loop_
_entity_poly.entity_id
_entity_poly.type
_entity_poly.pdbx_seq_one_letter_code
_entity_poly.pdbx_strand_id
1 'polypeptide(L)'
;MTEPQAESPPSAWSPLRQPLFRALWIATVISNIGTWVHEVGAGWLMVTLDPHPVMVSLVQAATALPIFLLALPGGALADIVDRRRYL
;
A
#
# COMPACT_ATOMS: atom_id res chain seq x y z
N MET A 1 38.75 -5.89 34.14
CA MET A 1 38.64 -5.38 32.75
C MET A 1 37.62 -6.25 32.05
N THR A 2 36.36 -5.84 32.03
CA THR A 2 35.28 -6.51 31.30
C THR A 2 35.20 -5.86 29.93
N GLU A 3 35.52 -6.60 28.88
CA GLU A 3 35.36 -6.12 27.50
C GLU A 3 33.86 -5.97 27.18
N PRO A 4 33.43 -4.85 26.54
CA PRO A 4 32.06 -4.71 26.10
C PRO A 4 31.82 -5.67 24.91
N GLN A 5 30.91 -6.62 25.09
CA GLN A 5 30.45 -7.47 23.98
C GLN A 5 29.76 -6.58 22.93
N ALA A 6 30.36 -6.49 21.74
CA ALA A 6 29.74 -5.82 20.61
C ALA A 6 28.50 -6.61 20.16
N GLU A 7 27.30 -6.10 20.47
CA GLU A 7 26.06 -6.63 19.92
C GLU A 7 26.12 -6.57 18.39
N SER A 8 26.02 -7.72 17.74
CA SER A 8 25.94 -7.79 16.28
C SER A 8 24.64 -7.12 15.82
N PRO A 9 24.68 -6.25 14.79
CA PRO A 9 23.49 -5.54 14.35
C PRO A 9 22.41 -6.54 13.91
N PRO A 10 21.13 -6.28 14.24
CA PRO A 10 20.04 -7.17 13.88
C PRO A 10 20.00 -7.35 12.36
N SER A 11 20.05 -8.62 11.92
CA SER A 11 19.96 -8.98 10.50
C SER A 11 18.63 -8.50 9.90
N ALA A 12 18.65 -7.98 8.67
CA ALA A 12 17.44 -7.58 7.92
C ALA A 12 16.40 -8.72 7.76
N TRP A 13 16.83 -9.97 7.91
CA TRP A 13 15.99 -11.16 7.83
C TRP A 13 15.42 -11.60 9.19
N SER A 14 15.84 -10.95 10.29
CA SER A 14 15.37 -11.23 11.66
C SER A 14 13.84 -11.14 11.80
N PRO A 15 13.13 -10.16 11.21
CA PRO A 15 11.66 -10.04 11.33
C PRO A 15 10.88 -11.20 10.70
N LEU A 16 11.39 -11.77 9.59
CA LEU A 16 10.74 -12.88 8.87
C LEU A 16 10.77 -14.22 9.63
N ARG A 17 11.52 -14.30 10.73
CA ARG A 17 11.52 -15.44 11.65
C ARG A 17 10.26 -15.47 12.52
N GLN A 18 9.60 -14.33 12.73
CA GLN A 18 8.36 -14.29 13.49
C GLN A 18 7.18 -14.79 12.63
N PRO A 19 6.44 -15.82 13.06
CA PRO A 19 5.37 -16.42 12.25
C PRO A 19 4.27 -15.43 11.86
N LEU A 20 3.86 -14.55 12.78
CA LEU A 20 2.85 -13.52 12.53
C LEU A 20 3.33 -12.50 11.50
N PHE A 21 4.56 -11.98 11.67
CA PHE A 21 5.15 -11.04 10.71
C PHE A 21 5.26 -11.67 9.32
N ARG A 22 5.73 -12.92 9.24
CA ARG A 22 5.84 -13.64 7.97
C ARG A 22 4.49 -13.85 7.30
N ALA A 23 3.45 -14.22 8.04
CA ALA A 23 2.11 -14.40 7.50
C ALA A 23 1.55 -13.07 6.94
N LEU A 24 1.67 -11.98 7.70
CA LEU A 24 1.24 -10.64 7.26
C LEU A 24 2.06 -10.15 6.06
N TRP A 25 3.37 -10.39 6.05
CA TRP A 25 4.25 -10.03 4.95
C TRP A 25 3.84 -10.75 3.66
N ILE A 26 3.63 -12.08 3.72
CA ILE A 26 3.19 -12.87 2.55
C ILE A 26 1.82 -12.40 2.08
N ALA A 27 0.87 -12.21 3.00
CA ALA A 27 -0.48 -11.74 2.66
C ALA A 27 -0.44 -10.38 1.96
N THR A 28 0.41 -9.46 2.44
CA THR A 28 0.58 -8.12 1.84
C THR A 28 1.20 -8.22 0.45
N VAL A 29 2.24 -9.03 0.28
CA VAL A 29 2.89 -9.25 -1.02
C VAL A 29 1.91 -9.81 -2.04
N ILE A 30 1.16 -10.85 -1.68
CA ILE A 30 0.15 -11.46 -2.56
C ILE A 30 -0.95 -10.45 -2.90
N SER A 31 -1.43 -9.68 -1.91
CA SER A 31 -2.47 -8.67 -2.12
C SER A 31 -2.02 -7.57 -3.07
N ASN A 32 -0.78 -7.10 -2.94
CA ASN A 32 -0.22 -6.09 -3.83
C ASN A 32 -0.09 -6.63 -5.26
N ILE A 33 0.36 -7.88 -5.43
CA ILE A 33 0.43 -8.52 -6.75
C ILE A 33 -0.98 -8.63 -7.37
N GLY A 34 -1.96 -9.10 -6.60
CA GLY A 34 -3.34 -9.20 -7.07
C GLY A 34 -3.91 -7.85 -7.51
N THR A 35 -3.58 -6.79 -6.79
CA THR A 35 -3.96 -5.41 -7.12
C THR A 35 -3.35 -4.99 -8.46
N TRP A 36 -2.06 -5.23 -8.67
CA TRP A 36 -1.40 -4.89 -9.94
C TRP A 36 -1.95 -5.69 -11.12
N VAL A 37 -2.21 -6.98 -10.92
CA VAL A 37 -2.85 -7.81 -11.96
C VAL A 37 -4.23 -7.27 -12.31
N HIS A 38 -5.02 -6.84 -11.31
CA HIS A 38 -6.32 -6.23 -11.52
C HIS A 38 -6.22 -4.90 -12.29
N GLU A 39 -5.29 -4.02 -11.93
CA GLU A 39 -5.09 -2.72 -12.59
C GLU A 39 -4.65 -2.87 -14.05
N VAL A 40 -3.67 -3.75 -14.30
CA VAL A 40 -3.20 -4.06 -15.67
C VAL A 40 -4.32 -4.69 -16.49
N GLY A 41 -5.05 -5.65 -15.91
CA GLY A 41 -6.18 -6.29 -16.56
C GLY A 41 -7.30 -5.30 -16.90
N ALA A 42 -7.63 -4.39 -15.99
CA ALA A 42 -8.62 -3.33 -16.21
C ALA A 42 -8.17 -2.37 -17.33
N GLY A 43 -6.89 -1.99 -17.37
CA GLY A 43 -6.32 -1.17 -18.44
C GLY A 43 -6.37 -1.85 -19.81
N TRP A 44 -6.02 -3.14 -19.88
CA TRP A 44 -6.12 -3.94 -21.11
C TRP A 44 -7.56 -4.13 -21.57
N LEU A 45 -8.49 -4.37 -20.63
CA LEU A 45 -9.91 -4.48 -20.92
C LEU A 45 -10.48 -3.16 -21.47
N MET A 46 -10.06 -2.03 -20.91
CA MET A 46 -10.48 -0.71 -21.39
C MET A 46 -9.98 -0.41 -22.81
N VAL A 47 -8.73 -0.77 -23.13
CA VAL A 47 -8.15 -0.62 -24.48
C VAL A 47 -8.84 -1.53 -25.50
N THR A 48 -9.28 -2.71 -25.09
CA THR A 48 -9.94 -3.69 -25.97
C THR A 48 -11.42 -3.42 -26.19
N LEU A 49 -12.12 -2.77 -25.25
CA LEU A 49 -13.53 -2.40 -25.41
C LEU A 49 -13.77 -1.11 -26.19
N ASP A 50 -12.91 -0.08 -26.06
CA ASP A 50 -13.12 1.20 -26.77
C ASP A 50 -11.80 2.00 -26.96
N PRO A 51 -11.25 2.09 -28.18
CA PRO A 51 -9.97 2.76 -28.45
C PRO A 51 -10.12 4.29 -28.53
N HIS A 52 -10.76 4.91 -27.54
CA HIS A 52 -10.78 6.37 -27.40
C HIS A 52 -9.90 6.83 -26.21
N PRO A 53 -8.60 7.13 -26.46
CA PRO A 53 -7.62 7.44 -25.42
C PRO A 53 -8.04 8.59 -24.48
N VAL A 54 -8.91 9.49 -24.93
CA VAL A 54 -9.47 10.58 -24.10
C VAL A 54 -10.33 10.05 -22.94
N MET A 55 -11.10 8.98 -23.14
CA MET A 55 -11.94 8.40 -22.09
C MET A 55 -11.09 7.68 -21.04
N VAL A 56 -10.00 7.01 -21.46
CA VAL A 56 -9.00 6.38 -20.57
C VAL A 56 -8.34 7.41 -19.66
N SER A 57 -7.88 8.52 -20.24
CA SER A 57 -7.26 9.61 -19.48
C SER A 57 -8.25 10.30 -18.52
N LEU A 58 -9.52 10.46 -18.92
CA LEU A 58 -10.56 11.04 -18.05
C LEU A 58 -10.88 10.13 -16.85
N VAL A 59 -10.99 8.82 -17.05
CA VAL A 59 -11.22 7.86 -15.96
C VAL A 59 -10.05 7.87 -14.98
N GLN A 60 -8.80 7.88 -15.45
CA GLN A 60 -7.64 8.02 -14.55
C GLN A 60 -7.65 9.34 -13.78
N ALA A 61 -7.95 10.46 -14.45
CA ALA A 61 -8.05 11.76 -13.78
C ALA A 61 -9.15 11.77 -12.71
N ALA A 62 -10.33 11.20 -13.03
CA ALA A 62 -11.46 11.10 -12.11
C ALA A 62 -11.17 10.18 -10.90
N THR A 63 -10.31 9.17 -11.04
CA THR A 63 -9.89 8.31 -9.92
C THR A 63 -8.88 9.00 -9.00
N ALA A 64 -8.00 9.84 -9.54
CA ALA A 64 -7.00 10.57 -8.75
C ALA A 64 -7.59 11.80 -8.03
N LEU A 65 -8.62 12.42 -8.61
CA LEU A 65 -9.21 13.66 -8.11
C LEU A 65 -9.70 13.59 -6.64
N PRO A 66 -10.43 12.54 -6.20
CA PRO A 66 -10.94 12.47 -4.84
C PRO A 66 -9.81 12.34 -3.84
N ILE A 67 -8.77 11.56 -4.15
CA ILE A 67 -7.59 11.45 -3.28
C ILE A 67 -6.90 12.82 -3.20
N PHE A 68 -6.71 13.50 -4.32
CA PHE A 68 -6.10 14.83 -4.31
C PHE A 68 -6.89 15.85 -3.47
N LEU A 69 -8.22 15.83 -3.58
CA LEU A 69 -9.10 16.74 -2.85
C LEU A 69 -9.26 16.36 -1.37
N LEU A 70 -9.28 15.07 -1.07
CA LEU A 70 -9.64 14.55 0.25
C LEU A 70 -8.44 14.06 1.07
N ALA A 71 -7.24 13.93 0.50
CA ALA A 71 -6.05 13.47 1.23
C ALA A 71 -5.64 14.46 2.33
N LEU A 72 -5.70 15.76 2.06
CA LEU A 72 -5.38 16.80 3.05
C LEU A 72 -6.41 16.86 4.19
N PRO A 73 -7.73 17.01 3.93
CA PRO A 73 -8.72 17.02 5.01
C PRO A 73 -8.87 15.64 5.67
N GLY A 74 -8.73 14.55 4.92
CA GLY A 74 -8.75 13.18 5.45
C GLY A 74 -7.55 12.87 6.34
N GLY A 75 -6.36 13.37 5.98
CA GLY A 75 -5.17 13.31 6.83
C GLY A 75 -5.32 14.14 8.10
N ALA A 76 -5.81 15.37 7.99
CA ALA A 76 -6.11 16.22 9.15
C ALA A 76 -7.17 15.59 10.08
N LEU A 77 -8.22 14.98 9.51
CA LEU A 77 -9.21 14.21 10.27
C LEU A 77 -8.60 12.97 10.93
N ALA A 78 -7.71 12.25 10.26
CA ALA A 78 -7.01 11.09 10.84
C ALA A 78 -6.08 11.46 12.00
N ASP A 79 -5.52 12.68 12.00
CA ASP A 79 -4.69 13.20 13.09
C ASP A 79 -5.53 13.73 14.27
N ILE A 80 -6.74 14.23 14.01
CA ILE A 80 -7.66 14.76 15.04
C ILE A 80 -8.51 13.65 15.67
N VAL A 81 -8.92 12.64 14.89
CA VAL A 81 -9.72 11.51 15.37
C VAL A 81 -8.79 10.51 16.05
N ASP A 82 -8.66 10.70 17.36
CA ASP A 82 -7.88 9.90 18.29
C ASP A 82 -8.14 8.38 18.13
N ARG A 83 -7.09 7.61 17.82
CA ARG A 83 -7.12 6.14 17.66
C ARG A 83 -7.63 5.39 18.90
N ARG A 84 -7.79 6.07 20.03
CA ARG A 84 -8.16 5.49 21.32
C ARG A 84 -9.65 5.18 21.52
N ARG A 85 -10.53 5.49 20.55
CA ARG A 85 -11.98 5.28 20.71
C ARG A 85 -12.54 4.03 20.02
N TYR A 86 -11.69 3.19 19.42
CA TYR A 86 -12.10 1.96 18.71
C TYR A 86 -11.32 0.70 19.13
N LEU A 87 -10.73 0.69 20.33
CA LEU A 87 -10.29 -0.54 21.02
C LEU A 87 -11.15 -0.73 22.27
#